data_AF-A0A1B9NQ73-F1
#
_entry.id   AF-A0A1B9NQ73-F1
#
_cell.length_a   1.000
_cell.length_b   1.000
_cell.length_c   1.000
_cell.angle_alpha   90.00
_cell.angle_beta   90.00
_cell.angle_gamma   90.00
#
_symmetry.space_group_name_H-M   'P 1'
#
loop_
_entity.id
_entity.type
_entity.pdbx_description
1 polymer ?
#
loop_
_entity_poly.entity_id
_entity_poly.type
_entity_poly.pdbx_seq_one_letter_code
_entity_poly.pdbx_strand_id
1 'polypeptide(L)'
;MFFGYHNNDLIKLVLISVACPTAIMTPNANGTRVRVLLTGPVATDDQIKEANSARIYTPALPKTFELVGYDSSGAAVIKYGFVLQKWFVSRGERSATNSETENWCTSLGYRLPQAKDFTNAVCSGANELFSAEV
;
A
#
# COMPACT_ATOMS: atom_id res chain seq x y z
N MET A 1 7.68 -3.18 -0.82
CA MET A 1 8.03 -4.45 -1.50
C MET A 1 9.16 -4.21 -2.51
N PHE A 2 10.30 -4.88 -2.33
CA PHE A 2 11.47 -4.79 -3.23
C PHE A 2 11.64 -6.14 -3.92
N PHE A 3 11.80 -6.15 -5.24
CA PHE A 3 12.12 -7.36 -6.00
C PHE A 3 13.53 -7.27 -6.55
N GLY A 4 14.25 -8.40 -6.71
CA GLY A 4 15.60 -8.50 -7.27
C GLY A 4 15.62 -9.51 -8.42
N TYR A 5 16.25 -9.19 -9.55
CA TYR A 5 16.36 -10.04 -10.73
C TYR A 5 17.75 -9.92 -11.35
N HIS A 6 18.36 -11.05 -11.72
CA HIS A 6 19.64 -11.11 -12.39
C HIS A 6 19.43 -11.70 -13.79
N ASN A 7 19.42 -10.88 -14.84
CA ASN A 7 19.76 -11.27 -16.20
C ASN A 7 20.00 -10.03 -17.06
N ASN A 8 20.97 -10.13 -17.97
CA ASN A 8 21.53 -9.03 -18.78
C ASN A 8 20.66 -8.61 -19.98
N ASP A 9 19.40 -9.05 -20.05
CA ASP A 9 18.45 -8.61 -21.06
C ASP A 9 17.59 -7.47 -20.51
N LEU A 10 17.40 -6.42 -21.33
CA LEU A 10 16.53 -5.28 -21.02
C LEU A 10 15.08 -5.74 -20.92
N ILE A 11 14.61 -6.07 -19.71
CA ILE A 11 13.21 -6.42 -19.46
C ILE A 11 12.40 -5.14 -19.25
N LYS A 12 11.45 -4.86 -20.15
CA LYS A 12 10.48 -3.76 -19.97
C LYS A 12 9.32 -4.27 -19.13
N LEU A 13 8.98 -3.57 -18.06
CA LEU A 13 7.87 -3.96 -17.20
C LEU A 13 6.68 -3.00 -17.31
N VAL A 14 5.48 -3.54 -17.30
CA VAL A 14 4.23 -2.78 -17.35
C VAL A 14 3.32 -3.21 -16.21
N LEU A 15 2.70 -2.24 -15.55
CA LEU A 15 1.66 -2.47 -14.55
C LEU A 15 0.29 -2.37 -15.20
N ILE A 16 -0.54 -3.38 -14.98
CA ILE A 16 -1.92 -3.37 -15.45
C ILE A 16 -2.81 -3.02 -14.25
N SER A 17 -3.11 -1.73 -14.07
CA SER A 17 -4.13 -1.27 -13.12
C SER A 17 -4.74 0.05 -13.58
N VAL A 18 -6.07 0.10 -13.66
CA VAL A 18 -6.84 1.19 -14.32
C VAL A 18 -7.78 1.92 -13.34
N ALA A 19 -7.65 1.72 -12.02
CA ALA A 19 -8.60 2.25 -11.04
C ALA A 19 -7.98 2.56 -9.68
N CYS A 20 -8.55 3.49 -8.90
CA CYS A 20 -8.07 3.84 -7.55
C CYS A 20 -8.11 2.65 -6.56
N PRO A 21 -7.05 2.40 -5.76
CA PRO A 21 -5.77 3.10 -5.76
C PRO A 21 -4.96 2.84 -7.03
N THR A 22 -4.43 3.91 -7.60
CA THR A 22 -3.52 3.89 -8.76
C THR A 22 -2.19 3.29 -8.34
N ALA A 23 -1.48 2.68 -9.26
CA ALA A 23 -0.18 2.13 -8.97
C ALA A 23 0.85 2.57 -10.02
N ILE A 24 2.08 2.85 -9.56
CA ILE A 24 3.19 3.35 -10.38
C ILE A 24 4.37 2.42 -10.18
N MET A 25 4.99 2.02 -11.28
CA MET A 25 6.18 1.18 -11.28
C MET A 25 7.42 1.99 -11.57
N THR A 26 8.46 1.78 -10.77
CA THR A 26 9.78 2.38 -10.98
C THR A 26 10.85 1.31 -10.90
N PRO A 27 11.53 0.96 -12.03
CA PRO A 27 12.68 0.09 -12.01
C PRO A 27 13.91 0.83 -11.46
N ASN A 28 14.86 0.10 -10.87
CA ASN A 28 16.18 0.63 -10.56
C ASN A 28 17.05 0.73 -11.84
N ALA A 29 18.19 1.43 -11.74
CA ALA A 29 19.07 1.68 -12.90
C ALA A 29 19.49 0.41 -13.65
N ASN A 30 19.66 -0.72 -12.94
CA ASN A 30 20.11 -1.98 -13.54
C ASN A 30 18.95 -2.91 -13.95
N GLY A 31 17.69 -2.47 -13.83
CA GLY A 31 16.50 -3.29 -14.14
C GLY A 31 16.29 -4.49 -13.21
N THR A 32 17.17 -4.69 -12.22
CA THR A 32 17.12 -5.82 -11.30
C THR A 32 16.05 -5.64 -10.24
N ARG A 33 15.64 -4.42 -9.93
CA ARG A 33 14.64 -4.17 -8.89
C ARG A 33 13.52 -3.29 -9.35
N VAL A 34 12.31 -3.61 -8.89
CA VAL A 34 11.11 -2.85 -9.18
C VAL A 34 10.51 -2.41 -7.86
N ARG A 35 10.18 -1.13 -7.76
CA ARG A 35 9.32 -0.59 -6.71
C ARG A 35 7.95 -0.31 -7.30
N VAL A 36 6.92 -0.77 -6.60
CA VAL A 36 5.53 -0.43 -6.90
C VAL A 36 5.06 0.53 -5.83
N LEU A 37 4.69 1.74 -6.23
CA LEU A 37 4.03 2.74 -5.39
C LEU A 37 2.53 2.63 -5.62
N LEU A 38 1.76 2.45 -4.55
CA LEU A 38 0.30 2.51 -4.58
C LEU A 38 -0.16 3.88 -4.07
N THR A 39 -0.92 4.61 -4.88
CA THR A 39 -1.51 5.90 -4.55
C THR A 39 -3.01 5.76 -4.41
N GLY A 40 -3.56 6.17 -3.27
CA GLY A 40 -4.98 6.06 -3.00
C GLY A 40 -5.45 7.13 -2.02
N PRO A 41 -6.64 6.93 -1.43
CA PRO A 41 -7.23 7.90 -0.51
C PRO A 41 -6.32 8.16 0.69
N VAL A 42 -6.12 9.44 1.00
CA VAL A 42 -5.28 9.92 2.09
C VAL A 42 -6.06 10.96 2.89
N ALA A 43 -5.80 11.04 4.19
CA ALA A 43 -6.34 12.10 5.02
C ALA A 43 -5.65 13.43 4.69
N THR A 44 -6.43 14.50 4.56
CA THR A 44 -5.91 15.86 4.47
C THR A 44 -5.36 16.32 5.83
N ASP A 45 -4.57 17.40 5.84
CA ASP A 45 -4.02 17.96 7.07
C ASP A 45 -5.10 18.33 8.09
N ASP A 46 -6.24 18.84 7.61
CA ASP A 46 -7.39 19.17 8.47
C ASP A 46 -8.04 17.90 9.02
N GLN A 47 -8.20 16.87 8.18
CA GLN A 47 -8.68 15.55 8.60
C GLN A 47 -7.77 14.93 9.65
N ILE A 48 -6.45 15.08 9.55
CA ILE A 48 -5.49 14.57 10.52
C ILE A 48 -5.64 15.27 11.87
N LYS A 49 -5.86 16.60 11.87
CA LYS A 49 -6.00 17.40 13.09
C LYS A 49 -7.32 17.13 13.81
N GLU A 50 -8.42 17.12 13.07
CA GLU A 50 -9.78 17.15 13.64
C GLU A 50 -10.54 15.84 13.45
N ALA A 51 -11.12 15.32 14.54
CA ALA A 51 -11.94 14.12 14.53
C ALA A 51 -13.32 14.29 13.89
N ASN A 52 -13.67 15.49 13.41
CA ASN A 52 -15.01 15.83 12.88
C ASN A 52 -14.99 16.13 11.37
N SER A 53 -14.15 15.41 10.65
CA SER A 53 -13.84 15.76 9.27
C SER A 53 -14.66 14.93 8.27
N ALA A 54 -14.83 15.46 7.05
CA ALA A 54 -15.57 14.78 5.98
C ALA A 54 -15.03 13.37 5.72
N ARG A 55 -15.91 12.43 5.32
CA ARG A 55 -15.54 11.05 5.00
C ARG A 55 -14.49 11.00 3.90
N ILE A 56 -13.54 10.07 4.04
CA ILE A 56 -12.58 9.74 2.98
C ILE A 56 -13.18 8.63 2.13
N TYR A 57 -13.04 8.74 0.82
CA TYR A 57 -13.49 7.69 -0.09
C TYR A 57 -12.82 6.35 0.26
N THR A 58 -13.62 5.31 0.51
CA THR A 58 -13.11 3.96 0.74
C THR A 58 -12.92 3.23 -0.58
N PRO A 59 -11.71 2.76 -0.91
CA PRO A 59 -11.50 2.00 -2.14
C PRO A 59 -12.28 0.69 -2.15
N ALA A 60 -12.87 0.34 -3.29
CA ALA A 60 -13.43 -0.99 -3.52
C ALA A 60 -12.30 -2.02 -3.57
N LEU A 61 -12.17 -2.84 -2.53
CA LEU A 61 -11.16 -3.90 -2.38
C LEU A 61 -11.86 -5.26 -2.14
N PRO A 62 -11.24 -6.39 -2.52
CA PRO A 62 -9.86 -6.55 -2.97
C PRO A 62 -9.61 -6.12 -4.43
N LYS A 63 -8.36 -5.77 -4.74
CA LYS A 63 -7.91 -5.47 -6.12
C LYS A 63 -6.64 -6.22 -6.51
N THR A 64 -6.64 -6.79 -7.70
CA THR A 64 -5.49 -7.50 -8.27
C THR A 64 -4.64 -6.55 -9.10
N PHE A 65 -3.33 -6.62 -8.93
CA PHE A 65 -2.33 -5.93 -9.71
C PHE A 65 -1.44 -6.98 -10.38
N GLU A 66 -1.20 -6.82 -11.68
CA GLU A 66 -0.28 -7.68 -12.43
C GLU A 66 0.88 -6.85 -13.00
N LEU A 67 2.09 -7.32 -12.72
CA LEU A 67 3.34 -6.84 -13.29
C LEU A 67 3.71 -7.80 -14.42
N VAL A 68 3.84 -7.30 -15.64
CA VAL A 68 4.25 -8.09 -16.80
C VAL A 68 5.60 -7.60 -17.28
N GLY A 69 6.58 -8.49 -17.36
CA GLY A 69 7.91 -8.27 -17.92
C GLY A 69 7.99 -8.78 -19.35
N TYR A 70 8.50 -7.94 -20.24
CA TYR A 70 8.68 -8.22 -21.65
C TYR A 70 10.15 -8.25 -22.00
N ASP A 71 10.56 -9.21 -22.84
CA ASP A 71 11.90 -9.23 -23.41
C ASP A 71 12.06 -8.18 -24.53
N SER A 72 13.25 -8.13 -25.13
CA SER A 72 13.57 -7.21 -26.22
C SER A 72 12.76 -7.45 -27.50
N SER A 73 12.17 -8.65 -27.67
CA SER A 73 11.27 -8.97 -28.78
C SER A 73 9.82 -8.54 -28.52
N GLY A 74 9.51 -8.08 -27.30
CA GLY A 74 8.16 -7.73 -26.88
C GLY A 74 7.34 -8.94 -26.42
N ALA A 75 7.96 -10.11 -26.21
CA ALA A 75 7.28 -11.28 -25.67
C ALA A 75 7.22 -11.20 -24.14
N ALA A 76 6.06 -11.53 -23.57
CA ALA A 76 5.88 -11.57 -22.12
C ALA A 76 6.61 -12.79 -21.54
N VAL A 77 7.65 -12.55 -20.73
CA VAL A 77 8.52 -13.58 -20.16
C VAL A 77 8.32 -13.78 -18.66
N ILE A 78 7.82 -12.76 -17.95
CA ILE A 78 7.59 -12.80 -16.50
C ILE A 78 6.23 -12.20 -16.18
N LYS A 79 5.48 -12.85 -15.28
CA LYS A 79 4.24 -12.33 -14.70
C LYS A 79 4.29 -12.45 -13.19
N TYR A 80 4.00 -11.36 -12.50
CA TYR A 80 3.86 -11.34 -11.06
C TYR A 80 2.56 -10.66 -10.67
N GLY A 81 1.76 -11.33 -9.85
CA GLY A 81 0.48 -10.80 -9.37
C GLY A 81 0.47 -10.62 -7.86
N PHE A 82 -0.15 -9.54 -7.38
CA PHE A 82 -0.52 -9.41 -5.96
C PHE A 82 -1.93 -8.85 -5.80
N VAL A 83 -2.56 -9.16 -4.67
CA VAL A 83 -3.91 -8.69 -4.35
C VAL A 83 -3.84 -7.73 -3.17
N LEU A 84 -4.25 -6.50 -3.38
CA LEU A 84 -4.44 -5.52 -2.32
C LEU A 84 -5.77 -5.81 -1.61
N GLN A 85 -5.70 -6.30 -0.38
CA GLN A 85 -6.87 -6.70 0.43
C GLN A 85 -7.45 -5.55 1.27
N LYS A 86 -6.58 -4.70 1.80
CA LYS A 86 -6.92 -3.60 2.72
C LYS A 86 -6.19 -2.33 2.32
N TRP A 87 -6.82 -1.19 2.59
CA TRP A 87 -6.22 0.14 2.47
C TRP A 87 -6.30 0.84 3.82
N PHE A 88 -5.19 1.42 4.26
CA PHE A 88 -5.08 2.08 5.54
C PHE A 88 -4.86 3.57 5.32
N VAL A 89 -5.44 4.38 6.20
CA VAL A 89 -5.22 5.83 6.23
C VAL A 89 -4.47 6.14 7.51
N SER A 90 -3.37 6.88 7.39
CA SER A 90 -2.52 7.27 8.52
C SER A 90 -2.90 8.65 9.05
N ARG A 91 -2.83 8.83 10.37
CA ARG A 91 -2.96 10.13 11.05
C ARG A 91 -1.62 10.85 11.23
N GLY A 92 -0.56 10.37 10.56
CA GLY A 92 0.79 10.89 10.74
C GLY A 92 1.36 10.60 12.14
N GLU A 93 2.27 11.45 12.61
CA GLU A 93 3.00 11.29 13.88
C GLU A 93 2.22 11.76 15.13
N ARG A 94 0.89 11.87 15.04
CA ARG A 94 0.07 12.39 16.14
C ARG A 94 -0.10 11.34 17.23
N SER A 95 0.42 11.64 18.42
CA SER A 95 0.10 10.86 19.63
C SER A 95 -1.37 11.07 20.01
N ALA A 96 -2.11 9.96 20.16
CA ALA A 96 -3.52 9.94 20.55
C ALA A 96 -3.82 8.65 21.31
N THR A 97 -4.81 8.70 22.19
CA THR A 97 -5.32 7.50 22.85
C THR A 97 -6.01 6.57 21.84
N ASN A 98 -6.18 5.30 22.21
CA ASN A 98 -6.91 4.34 21.37
C ASN A 98 -8.35 4.82 21.07
N SER A 99 -9.03 5.42 22.05
CA SER A 99 -10.39 5.95 21.86
C SER A 99 -10.43 7.13 20.91
N GLU A 100 -9.49 8.07 21.00
CA GLU A 100 -9.40 9.20 20.06
C GLU A 100 -9.09 8.73 18.64
N THR A 101 -8.24 7.70 18.50
CA THR A 101 -7.90 7.12 17.20
C THR A 101 -9.09 6.36 16.60
N GLU A 102 -9.85 5.62 17.40
CA GLU A 102 -11.05 4.93 16.97
C GLU A 102 -12.15 5.90 16.52
N ASN A 103 -12.39 6.97 17.31
CA ASN A 103 -13.33 8.03 16.95
C ASN A 103 -12.94 8.70 15.63
N TRP A 104 -11.64 8.99 15.45
CA TRP A 104 -11.10 9.55 14.22
C TRP A 104 -11.26 8.62 13.02
N CYS A 105 -10.92 7.33 13.15
CA CYS A 105 -11.14 6.37 12.05
C CYS A 105 -12.63 6.31 11.67
N THR A 106 -13.51 6.24 12.66
CA THR A 106 -14.96 6.11 12.45
C THR A 106 -15.55 7.33 11.75
N SER A 107 -15.12 8.54 12.11
CA SER A 107 -15.62 9.76 11.45
C SER A 107 -15.22 9.84 9.97
N LEU A 108 -14.07 9.28 9.61
CA LEU A 108 -13.62 9.19 8.22
C LEU A 108 -14.31 8.08 7.42
N GLY A 109 -15.10 7.21 8.06
CA GLY A 109 -15.71 6.02 7.44
C GLY A 109 -14.81 4.78 7.45
N TYR A 110 -13.76 4.79 8.29
CA TYR A 110 -12.82 3.68 8.49
C TYR A 110 -13.03 3.06 9.87
N ARG A 111 -12.27 1.99 10.16
CA ARG A 111 -12.19 1.40 11.50
C ARG A 111 -10.75 1.29 11.94
N LEU A 112 -10.52 1.19 13.25
CA LEU A 112 -9.20 0.90 13.79
C LEU A 112 -8.71 -0.47 13.24
N PRO A 113 -7.45 -0.55 12.75
CA PRO A 113 -6.90 -1.80 12.25
C PRO A 113 -6.60 -2.77 13.39
N GLN A 114 -6.72 -4.07 13.11
CA GLN A 114 -6.34 -5.15 14.02
C GLN A 114 -5.08 -5.83 13.50
N ALA A 115 -4.34 -6.56 14.35
CA ALA A 115 -3.15 -7.30 13.94
C ALA A 115 -3.39 -8.20 12.71
N LYS A 116 -4.56 -8.86 12.65
CA LYS A 116 -4.97 -9.72 11.53
C LYS A 116 -5.19 -9.00 10.21
N ASP A 117 -5.26 -7.67 10.20
CA ASP A 117 -5.44 -6.89 8.97
C ASP A 117 -4.10 -6.64 8.26
N PHE A 118 -2.97 -6.86 8.94
CA PHE A 118 -1.63 -6.65 8.39
C PHE A 118 -1.03 -7.98 7.92
N THR A 119 -0.31 -7.93 6.80
CA THR A 119 0.37 -9.12 6.24
C THR A 119 1.59 -9.56 7.06
N ASN A 120 2.26 -8.62 7.75
CA ASN A 120 3.50 -8.86 8.49
C ASN A 120 3.42 -8.39 9.96
N ALA A 121 2.23 -8.39 10.57
CA ALA A 121 2.13 -8.03 11.98
C ALA A 121 2.79 -9.11 12.86
N VAL A 122 3.79 -8.70 13.63
CA VAL A 122 4.35 -9.51 14.70
C VAL A 122 3.66 -9.12 16.00
N CYS A 123 3.06 -10.10 16.67
CA CYS A 123 2.57 -9.92 18.03
C CYS A 123 3.71 -10.26 19.01
N SER A 124 4.65 -9.33 19.21
CA SER A 124 5.58 -9.40 20.32
C SER A 124 4.82 -8.97 21.58
N GLY A 125 4.79 -9.81 22.61
CA GLY A 125 4.01 -9.61 23.83
C GLY A 125 4.09 -8.19 24.41
N ALA A 126 2.99 -7.75 25.02
CA ALA A 126 2.72 -6.39 25.46
C ALA A 126 3.89 -5.73 26.20
N ASN A 127 4.60 -4.83 25.49
CA ASN A 127 5.26 -3.64 26.06
C ASN A 127 5.83 -2.67 25.01
N GLU A 128 5.70 -2.91 23.72
CA GLU A 128 6.21 -2.00 22.70
C GLU A 128 5.14 -1.79 21.61
N LEU A 129 4.94 -0.53 21.23
CA LEU A 129 4.00 -0.06 20.22
C LEU A 129 4.07 -0.93 18.95
N PHE A 130 2.90 -1.25 18.38
CA PHE A 130 2.80 -1.96 17.10
C PHE A 130 3.57 -1.18 16.02
N SER A 131 4.80 -1.62 15.75
CA SER A 131 5.57 -1.17 14.60
C SER A 131 5.29 -2.14 13.45
N ALA A 132 4.66 -1.63 12.39
CA ALA A 132 4.62 -2.30 11.10
C ALA A 132 5.73 -1.67 10.24
N GLU A 133 6.76 -2.44 9.91
CA GLU A 133 7.76 -2.02 8.91
C GLU A 133 7.19 -2.18 7.49
N VAL A 134 7.38 -1.16 6.66
CA VAL A 134 6.92 -1.04 5.25
C VAL A 134 7.99 -1.49 4.27
#